data_AF-A0A8J9V1B8-F1
#
_entry.id   AF-A0A8J9V1B8-F1
#
_cell.length_a   1.000
_cell.length_b   1.000
_cell.length_c   1.000
_cell.angle_alpha   90.00
_cell.angle_beta   90.00
_cell.angle_gamma   90.00
#
_symmetry.space_group_name_H-M   'P 1'
#
loop_
_entity.id
_entity.type
_entity.pdbx_description
1 polymer ?
#
loop_
_entity_poly.entity_id
_entity_poly.type
_entity_poly.pdbx_seq_one_letter_code
_entity_poly.pdbx_strand_id
1 'polypeptide(L)'
;MSKRIFKNKSIYTRQEVLQITNVINKRMSRLITAIFQPLKAVTRSAHFFTQPISANTTSLVKPELPLLSFIRSKVRCYFPRPSEVKRVRRHGWKTRMSTPNGRRIIMRRLLKGCHVLSH
;
A
#
# COMPACT_ATOMS: atom_id res chain seq x y z
N MET A 1 -66.61 -0.08 -30.25
CA MET A 1 -65.14 -0.11 -30.42
C MET A 1 -64.50 -0.68 -29.15
N SER A 2 -63.98 -1.91 -29.21
CA SER A 2 -63.37 -2.60 -28.07
C SER A 2 -61.85 -2.36 -28.07
N LYS A 3 -61.30 -1.75 -27.00
CA LYS A 3 -59.86 -1.55 -26.83
C LYS A 3 -59.27 -2.71 -26.03
N ARG A 4 -58.43 -3.50 -26.69
CA ARG A 4 -57.76 -4.71 -26.17
C ARG A 4 -56.57 -4.30 -25.30
N ILE A 5 -56.57 -4.75 -24.04
CA ILE A 5 -55.53 -4.53 -23.02
C ILE A 5 -54.33 -5.45 -23.31
N PHE A 6 -53.12 -4.89 -23.44
CA PHE A 6 -51.87 -5.68 -23.42
C PHE A 6 -51.25 -5.63 -22.02
N LYS A 7 -51.36 -6.74 -21.29
CA LYS A 7 -50.62 -6.97 -20.04
C LYS A 7 -49.24 -7.54 -20.39
N ASN A 8 -48.18 -6.77 -20.15
CA ASN A 8 -46.80 -7.29 -20.19
C ASN A 8 -46.59 -8.22 -18.98
N LYS A 9 -46.61 -9.53 -19.22
CA LYS A 9 -46.15 -10.54 -18.25
C LYS A 9 -44.61 -10.60 -18.31
N SER A 10 -43.95 -10.25 -17.21
CA SER A 10 -42.55 -10.62 -16.97
C SER A 10 -42.51 -12.13 -16.70
N ILE A 11 -41.96 -12.89 -17.64
CA ILE A 11 -41.96 -14.38 -17.65
C ILE A 11 -40.62 -14.91 -17.12
N TYR A 12 -40.20 -14.46 -15.94
CA TYR A 12 -39.04 -15.05 -15.27
C TYR A 12 -39.39 -15.35 -13.82
N THR A 13 -39.40 -16.63 -13.47
CA THR A 13 -39.62 -17.05 -12.10
C THR A 13 -38.40 -16.69 -11.25
N ARG A 14 -38.61 -16.35 -9.97
CA ARG A 14 -37.54 -15.98 -9.03
C ARG A 14 -36.42 -17.02 -8.97
N GLN A 15 -36.74 -18.29 -9.20
CA GLN A 15 -35.78 -19.38 -9.23
C GLN A 15 -34.82 -19.30 -10.44
N GLU A 16 -35.29 -18.89 -11.61
CA GLU A 16 -34.45 -18.78 -12.82
C GLU A 16 -33.44 -17.64 -12.73
N VAL A 17 -33.85 -16.48 -12.17
CA VAL A 17 -32.94 -15.35 -11.93
C VAL A 17 -31.83 -15.73 -10.94
N LEU A 18 -32.16 -16.53 -9.92
CA LEU A 18 -31.18 -17.06 -8.96
C LEU A 18 -30.20 -18.05 -9.62
N GLN A 19 -30.68 -18.91 -10.52
CA GLN A 19 -29.79 -19.83 -11.26
C GLN A 19 -28.80 -19.08 -12.15
N ILE A 20 -29.27 -18.06 -12.88
CA ILE A 20 -28.42 -17.25 -13.77
C ILE A 20 -27.35 -16.51 -12.97
N THR A 21 -27.72 -15.87 -11.86
CA THR A 21 -26.76 -15.16 -11.00
C THR A 21 -25.73 -16.11 -10.37
N ASN A 22 -26.15 -17.30 -9.94
CA ASN A 22 -25.24 -18.33 -9.43
C ASN A 22 -24.25 -18.82 -10.48
N VAL A 23 -24.68 -19.02 -11.73
CA VAL A 23 -23.81 -19.41 -12.84
C VAL A 23 -22.80 -18.31 -13.16
N ILE A 24 -23.23 -17.05 -13.21
CA ILE A 24 -22.35 -15.90 -13.47
C ILE A 24 -21.31 -15.78 -12.35
N ASN A 25 -21.72 -15.86 -11.08
CA ASN A 25 -20.82 -15.79 -9.93
C ASN A 25 -19.81 -16.95 -9.92
N LYS A 26 -20.25 -18.17 -10.24
CA LYS A 26 -19.37 -19.35 -10.36
C LYS A 26 -18.34 -19.16 -11.48
N ARG A 27 -18.73 -18.55 -12.60
CA ARG A 27 -17.85 -18.29 -13.74
C ARG A 27 -16.83 -17.19 -13.44
N MET A 28 -17.24 -16.12 -12.74
CA MET A 28 -16.35 -15.04 -12.31
C MET A 28 -15.35 -15.48 -11.22
N SER A 29 -15.77 -16.34 -10.29
CA SER A 29 -14.87 -16.86 -9.23
C SER A 29 -13.68 -17.66 -9.79
N ARG A 30 -13.91 -18.43 -10.87
CA ARG A 30 -12.87 -19.24 -11.54
C ARG A 30 -11.81 -18.36 -12.22
N LEU A 31 -12.24 -17.25 -12.82
CA LEU A 31 -11.34 -16.29 -13.45
C LEU A 31 -10.45 -15.60 -12.41
N ILE A 32 -11.03 -15.20 -11.28
CA ILE A 32 -10.26 -14.60 -10.17
C ILE A 32 -9.24 -15.60 -9.61
N THR A 33 -9.63 -16.87 -9.41
CA THR A 33 -8.67 -17.89 -8.91
C THR A 33 -7.52 -18.16 -9.87
N ALA A 34 -7.71 -18.08 -11.18
CA ALA A 34 -6.63 -18.30 -12.16
C ALA A 34 -5.60 -17.15 -12.16
N ILE A 35 -6.04 -15.92 -11.93
CA ILE A 35 -5.17 -14.73 -11.92
C ILE A 35 -4.30 -14.67 -10.66
N PHE A 36 -4.79 -15.18 -9.52
CA PHE A 36 -4.07 -15.16 -8.23
C PHE A 36 -3.35 -16.47 -7.87
N GLN A 37 -3.22 -17.42 -8.82
CA GLN A 37 -2.56 -18.71 -8.58
C GLN A 37 -1.03 -18.71 -8.42
N PRO A 38 -0.21 -17.75 -8.90
CA PRO A 38 1.25 -17.91 -8.84
C PRO A 38 1.85 -17.70 -7.43
N LEU A 39 1.04 -17.40 -6.40
CA LEU A 39 1.53 -17.14 -5.03
C LEU A 39 1.44 -18.32 -4.06
N LYS A 40 0.88 -19.48 -4.46
CA LYS A 40 0.77 -20.66 -3.56
C LYS A 40 1.79 -21.77 -3.80
N ALA A 41 2.63 -21.65 -4.83
CA ALA A 41 3.63 -22.68 -5.17
C ALA A 41 5.06 -22.36 -4.72
N VAL A 42 5.26 -21.35 -3.87
CA VAL A 42 6.60 -20.92 -3.38
C VAL A 42 6.86 -21.31 -1.91
N THR A 43 5.98 -22.08 -1.28
CA THR A 43 6.13 -22.52 0.12
C THR A 43 6.68 -23.94 0.28
N ARG A 44 7.42 -24.48 -0.70
CA ARG A 44 7.86 -25.88 -0.68
C ARG A 44 9.35 -26.13 -0.92
N SER A 45 10.20 -25.18 -0.56
CA SER A 45 11.67 -25.35 -0.62
C SER A 45 12.42 -24.80 0.60
N ALA A 46 11.76 -24.67 1.75
CA ALA A 46 12.41 -24.30 3.02
C ALA A 46 12.26 -25.41 4.07
N HIS A 47 12.65 -26.64 3.72
CA HIS A 47 12.90 -27.71 4.68
C HIS A 47 14.39 -28.00 4.74
N PHE A 48 15.21 -27.00 5.02
CA PHE A 48 16.60 -27.21 5.42
C PHE A 48 16.94 -26.21 6.52
N PHE A 49 17.44 -26.72 7.65
CA PHE A 49 17.86 -26.02 8.87
C PHE A 49 16.79 -25.61 9.90
N THR A 50 16.11 -26.60 10.48
CA THR A 50 15.71 -26.51 11.89
C THR A 50 16.76 -27.23 12.73
N GLN A 51 17.79 -26.50 13.17
CA GLN A 51 18.55 -26.87 14.36
C GLN A 51 17.98 -26.04 15.52
N PRO A 52 17.66 -26.64 16.68
CA PRO A 52 17.26 -25.89 17.86
C PRO A 52 18.49 -25.18 18.44
N ILE A 53 18.62 -23.89 18.18
CA ILE A 53 19.66 -23.07 18.82
C ILE A 53 19.19 -22.79 20.24
N SER A 54 19.85 -23.49 21.17
CA SER A 54 19.84 -23.24 22.60
C SER A 54 19.81 -21.74 22.90
N ALA A 55 18.86 -21.32 23.72
CA ALA A 55 18.83 -19.98 24.28
C ALA A 55 20.19 -19.69 24.94
N ASN A 56 20.61 -18.42 24.86
CA ASN A 56 21.73 -17.76 25.55
C ASN A 56 22.91 -17.40 24.64
N THR A 57 22.74 -16.39 23.78
CA THR A 57 23.82 -15.41 23.55
C THR A 57 23.21 -14.02 23.38
N THR A 58 23.46 -13.16 24.37
CA THR A 58 23.25 -11.72 24.30
C THR A 58 24.22 -11.13 23.27
N SER A 59 23.80 -10.96 22.01
CA SER A 59 24.57 -10.17 21.04
C SER A 59 23.68 -9.19 20.30
N LEU A 60 23.84 -7.94 20.74
CA LEU A 60 23.45 -6.70 20.09
C LEU A 60 24.04 -6.69 18.68
N VAL A 61 23.23 -7.01 17.68
CA VAL A 61 23.53 -6.89 16.24
C VAL A 61 24.65 -7.81 15.74
N LYS A 62 24.29 -9.01 15.28
CA LYS A 62 25.15 -9.78 14.37
C LYS A 62 24.42 -10.04 13.05
N PRO A 63 24.88 -9.45 11.92
CA PRO A 63 24.36 -9.78 10.60
C PRO A 63 25.05 -11.04 10.10
N GLU A 64 24.38 -12.18 10.16
CA GLU A 64 24.92 -13.50 9.78
C GLU A 64 25.06 -13.74 8.26
N LEU A 65 24.95 -12.72 7.40
CA LEU A 65 25.07 -12.89 5.95
C LEU A 65 25.90 -11.77 5.30
N PRO A 66 27.21 -11.99 5.05
CA PRO A 66 28.11 -11.00 4.43
C PRO A 66 27.81 -10.73 2.94
N LEU A 67 26.95 -11.51 2.30
CA LEU A 67 26.62 -11.37 0.87
C LEU A 67 25.68 -10.20 0.56
N LEU A 68 24.90 -9.69 1.53
CA LEU A 68 23.96 -8.58 1.30
C LEU A 68 24.59 -7.18 1.49
N SER A 69 25.75 -7.08 2.14
CA SER A 69 26.46 -5.81 2.33
C SER A 69 27.09 -5.25 1.05
N PHE A 70 27.38 -6.09 0.05
CA PHE A 70 28.02 -5.69 -1.21
C PHE A 70 27.09 -4.95 -2.19
N ILE A 71 25.77 -4.94 -1.94
CA ILE A 71 24.77 -4.26 -2.80
C ILE A 71 24.55 -2.80 -2.37
N ARG A 72 25.22 -2.30 -1.33
CA ARG A 72 25.09 -0.88 -0.97
C ARG A 72 25.96 -0.03 -1.89
N SER A 73 25.31 0.73 -2.77
CA SER A 73 25.98 1.76 -3.55
C SER A 73 26.67 2.77 -2.60
N LYS A 74 27.81 3.33 -3.03
CA LYS A 74 28.49 4.39 -2.28
C LYS A 74 27.51 5.55 -2.07
N VAL A 75 27.05 5.74 -0.83
CA VAL A 75 26.18 6.87 -0.47
C VAL A 75 27.01 8.14 -0.63
N ARG A 76 26.54 9.06 -1.46
CA ARG A 76 27.18 10.38 -1.60
C ARG A 76 27.05 11.11 -0.26
N CYS A 77 28.17 11.35 0.42
CA CYS A 77 28.21 12.03 1.72
C CYS A 77 28.32 13.56 1.62
N TYR A 78 28.39 14.11 0.41
CA TYR A 78 28.44 15.56 0.20
C TYR A 78 27.03 16.15 0.21
N PHE A 79 26.56 16.52 1.40
CA PHE A 79 25.37 17.35 1.51
C PHE A 79 25.63 18.69 0.80
N PRO A 80 24.64 19.29 0.12
CA PRO A 80 24.78 20.63 -0.43
C PRO A 80 25.29 21.60 0.64
N ARG A 81 26.17 22.53 0.25
CA ARG A 81 26.70 23.54 1.17
C ARG A 81 25.55 24.30 1.83
N PRO A 82 25.53 24.42 3.18
CA PRO A 82 24.43 25.08 3.88
C PRO A 82 24.42 26.56 3.49
N SER A 83 23.21 27.07 3.21
CA SER A 83 23.01 28.49 2.92
C SER A 83 21.70 28.96 3.53
N GLU A 84 21.82 29.88 4.48
CA GLU A 84 20.71 30.33 5.31
C GLU A 84 19.64 31.05 4.48
N VAL A 85 20.08 31.88 3.53
CA VAL A 85 19.22 32.56 2.57
C VAL A 85 18.37 31.56 1.78
N LYS A 86 18.96 30.46 1.29
CA LYS A 86 18.20 29.44 0.54
C LYS A 86 17.26 28.66 1.46
N ARG A 87 17.69 28.38 2.70
CA ARG A 87 16.88 27.68 3.71
C ARG A 87 15.59 28.43 4.02
N VAL A 88 15.70 29.72 4.37
CA VAL A 88 14.56 30.57 4.73
C VAL A 88 13.66 30.84 3.53
N ARG A 89 14.21 31.15 2.35
CA ARG A 89 13.41 31.38 1.14
C ARG A 89 12.62 30.15 0.72
N ARG A 90 13.21 28.95 0.78
CA ARG A 90 12.53 27.71 0.33
C ARG A 90 11.58 27.15 1.39
N HIS A 91 11.93 27.23 2.66
CA HIS A 91 11.22 26.48 3.70
C HIS A 91 10.69 27.34 4.86
N GLY A 92 10.89 28.65 4.82
CA GLY A 92 10.50 29.55 5.88
C GLY A 92 9.00 29.83 5.95
N TRP A 93 8.61 30.52 7.02
CA TRP A 93 7.20 30.80 7.35
C TRP A 93 6.43 31.46 6.20
N LYS A 94 6.97 32.54 5.63
CA LYS A 94 6.32 33.30 4.53
C LYS A 94 5.99 32.40 3.33
N THR A 95 6.93 31.53 2.95
CA THR A 95 6.76 30.56 1.85
C THR A 95 5.71 29.49 2.17
N ARG A 96 5.55 29.12 3.45
CA ARG A 96 4.49 28.20 3.87
C ARG A 96 3.12 28.87 3.90
N MET A 97 3.04 30.14 4.28
CA MET A 97 1.76 30.86 4.33
C MET A 97 1.24 31.26 2.94
N SER A 98 2.12 31.54 1.99
CA SER A 98 1.74 31.98 0.64
C SER A 98 0.93 30.93 -0.15
N THR A 99 1.15 29.64 0.11
CA THR A 99 0.47 28.55 -0.61
C THR A 99 -0.59 27.87 0.25
N PRO A 100 -1.72 27.42 -0.33
CA PRO A 100 -2.73 26.65 0.42
C PRO A 100 -2.17 25.33 0.96
N ASN A 101 -1.27 24.68 0.19
CA ASN A 101 -0.63 23.44 0.63
C ASN A 101 0.37 23.67 1.78
N GLY A 102 1.09 24.80 1.77
CA GLY A 102 1.97 25.17 2.87
C GLY A 102 1.21 25.39 4.18
N ARG A 103 0.05 26.08 4.12
CA ARG A 103 -0.85 26.25 5.27
C ARG A 103 -1.31 24.90 5.86
N ARG A 104 -1.68 23.94 5.01
CA ARG A 104 -2.03 22.56 5.44
C ARG A 104 -0.86 21.85 6.12
N ILE A 105 0.38 22.03 5.64
CA ILE A 105 1.57 21.45 6.29
C ILE A 105 1.74 22.01 7.70
N ILE A 106 1.59 23.32 7.88
CA ILE A 106 1.70 23.97 9.19
C ILE A 106 0.60 23.47 10.13
N MET A 107 -0.64 23.36 9.66
CA MET A 107 -1.74 22.79 10.44
C MET A 107 -1.41 21.35 10.89
N ARG A 108 -0.89 20.49 10.02
CA ARG A 108 -0.48 19.12 10.41
C ARG A 108 0.65 19.12 11.44
N ARG A 109 1.61 20.04 11.34
CA ARG A 109 2.70 20.18 12.33
C ARG A 109 2.18 20.64 13.69
N LEU A 110 1.22 21.56 13.70
CA LEU A 110 0.56 22.03 14.92
C LEU A 110 -0.24 20.93 15.60
N LEU A 111 -1.06 20.19 14.84
CA LEU A 111 -1.86 19.08 15.35
C LEU A 111 -1.00 17.93 15.89
N LYS A 112 0.21 17.75 15.34
CA LYS A 112 1.20 16.80 15.87
C LYS A 112 1.90 17.31 17.15
N GLY A 113 1.81 18.60 17.45
CA GLY A 113 2.55 19.22 18.56
C GLY A 113 4.03 19.46 18.26
N CYS A 114 4.41 19.71 17.00
CA CYS A 114 5.79 20.04 16.66
C CYS A 114 6.17 21.43 17.19
N HIS A 115 7.25 21.51 17.97
CA HIS A 115 7.78 22.79 18.50
C HIS A 115 8.20 23.76 17.37
N VAL A 116 8.85 23.26 16.32
CA VAL A 116 9.31 24.07 15.18
C VAL A 116 8.40 23.83 13.97
N LEU A 117 7.61 24.83 13.61
CA LEU A 117 6.61 24.72 12.54
C LEU A 117 7.19 24.98 11.14
N SER A 118 8.11 25.92 11.02
CA SER A 118 8.84 26.22 9.78
C SER A 118 10.27 26.60 10.07
N HIS A 119 11.06 26.68 8.99
CA HIS A 119 12.42 27.19 9.05
C HIS A 119 12.49 28.68 9.29
#